data_AF-A0A834VZ86-F1
#
_entry.id   AF-A0A834VZ86-F1
#
_cell.length_a   1.000
_cell.length_b   1.000
_cell.length_c   1.000
_cell.angle_alpha   90.00
_cell.angle_beta   90.00
_cell.angle_gamma   90.00
#
_symmetry.space_group_name_H-M   'P 1'
#
loop_
_entity.id
_entity.type
_entity.pdbx_description
1 polymer ?
#
loop_
_entity_poly.entity_id
_entity_poly.type
_entity_poly.pdbx_seq_one_letter_code
_entity_poly.pdbx_strand_id
1 'polypeptide(L)'
;MNGQNGHRFYEMSEREIFTMADDHFFGRENITEFSSWAASLHVVLYYAQSMPAEHNVHIAVLDRHQLGGEVLIWHALVLVDVFENEYLAHGCVGGSGYTAVPFEQIIECGLGVIFQELDYWKVG
;
A
#
# COMPACT_ATOMS: atom_id res chain seq x y z
N MET A 1 -17.26 -11.80 -15.15
CA MET A 1 -16.57 -12.62 -14.14
C MET A 1 -16.25 -13.98 -14.76
N ASN A 2 -14.97 -14.23 -15.05
CA ASN A 2 -14.37 -15.55 -15.27
C ASN A 2 -13.13 -15.58 -14.39
N GLY A 3 -12.99 -16.61 -13.56
CA GLY A 3 -11.86 -16.74 -12.64
C GLY A 3 -10.55 -17.05 -13.34
N GLN A 4 -9.47 -16.77 -12.58
CA GLN A 4 -8.10 -17.25 -12.69
C GLN A 4 -7.09 -16.39 -13.48
N ASN A 5 -6.17 -15.86 -12.66
CA ASN A 5 -4.87 -15.24 -12.92
C ASN A 5 -4.92 -13.83 -13.53
N GLY A 6 -4.61 -12.83 -12.69
CA GLY A 6 -4.08 -11.55 -13.17
C GLY A 6 -2.82 -11.76 -14.01
N HIS A 7 -2.29 -10.69 -14.56
CA HIS A 7 -1.12 -10.72 -15.40
C HIS A 7 0.10 -11.26 -14.62
N ARG A 8 0.99 -11.97 -15.32
CA ARG A 8 2.36 -12.16 -14.82
C ARG A 8 3.15 -10.96 -15.28
N PHE A 9 3.79 -10.24 -14.35
CA PHE A 9 4.42 -8.96 -14.64
C PHE A 9 5.41 -9.01 -15.82
N TYR A 10 6.23 -10.06 -15.89
CA TYR A 10 7.22 -10.24 -16.96
C TYR A 10 6.63 -10.69 -18.32
N GLU A 11 5.34 -10.96 -18.38
CA GLU A 11 4.63 -11.28 -19.63
C GLU A 11 3.91 -10.05 -20.21
N MET A 12 3.87 -8.93 -19.47
CA MET A 12 3.30 -7.67 -19.92
C MET A 12 4.29 -6.85 -20.75
N SER A 13 3.78 -6.11 -21.72
CA SER A 13 4.54 -5.06 -22.40
C SER A 13 4.75 -3.85 -21.47
N GLU A 14 5.82 -3.08 -21.74
CA GLU A 14 6.12 -1.83 -21.04
C GLU A 14 4.91 -0.86 -21.04
N ARG A 15 4.20 -0.78 -22.17
CA ARG A 15 3.01 0.06 -22.30
C ARG A 15 1.87 -0.40 -21.39
N GLU A 16 1.67 -1.70 -21.24
CA GLU A 16 0.63 -2.24 -20.34
C GLU A 16 0.98 -1.97 -18.88
N ILE A 17 2.25 -2.14 -18.49
CA ILE A 17 2.74 -1.82 -17.15
C ILE A 17 2.53 -0.33 -16.85
N PHE A 18 2.98 0.55 -17.76
CA PHE A 18 2.82 2.00 -17.61
C PHE A 18 1.34 2.39 -17.50
N THR A 19 0.50 1.92 -18.41
CA THR A 19 -0.93 2.28 -18.42
C THR A 19 -1.62 1.84 -17.13
N MET A 20 -1.32 0.64 -16.65
CA MET A 20 -1.91 0.14 -15.41
C MET A 20 -1.41 0.90 -14.17
N ALA A 21 -0.13 1.24 -14.11
CA ALA A 21 0.42 2.05 -13.02
C ALA A 21 -0.13 3.49 -13.04
N ASP A 22 -0.25 4.09 -14.23
CA ASP A 22 -0.78 5.45 -14.44
C ASP A 22 -2.27 5.51 -14.06
N ASP A 23 -3.07 4.54 -14.51
CA ASP A 23 -4.47 4.42 -14.13
C ASP A 23 -4.65 4.21 -12.61
N HIS A 24 -3.80 3.40 -11.98
CA HIS A 24 -3.81 3.17 -10.53
C HIS A 24 -3.51 4.45 -9.76
N PHE A 25 -2.41 5.12 -10.10
CA PHE A 25 -1.90 6.27 -9.37
C PHE A 25 -2.86 7.46 -9.46
N PHE A 26 -3.41 7.73 -10.65
CA PHE A 26 -4.36 8.83 -10.84
C PHE A 26 -5.81 8.48 -10.49
N GLY A 27 -6.06 7.30 -9.92
CA GLY A 27 -7.38 6.88 -9.45
C GLY A 27 -8.42 6.85 -10.57
N ARG A 28 -8.03 6.45 -11.77
CA ARG A 28 -8.97 6.31 -12.90
C ARG A 28 -9.90 5.12 -12.64
N GLU A 29 -11.06 5.08 -13.29
CA GLU A 29 -12.14 4.12 -13.01
C GLU A 29 -11.80 2.62 -13.23
N ASN A 30 -10.55 2.28 -13.56
CA ASN A 30 -10.10 0.93 -13.84
C ASN A 30 -9.59 0.24 -12.57
N ILE A 31 -10.12 -0.95 -12.28
CA ILE A 31 -9.51 -1.85 -11.30
C ILE A 31 -8.16 -2.30 -11.86
N THR A 32 -7.09 -2.05 -11.11
CA THR A 32 -5.71 -2.40 -11.46
C THR A 32 -5.20 -3.55 -10.60
N GLU A 33 -4.13 -4.21 -11.04
CA GLU A 33 -3.47 -5.27 -10.27
C GLU A 33 -2.41 -4.75 -9.29
N PHE A 34 -2.29 -3.43 -9.16
CA PHE A 34 -1.41 -2.78 -8.20
C PHE A 34 -2.11 -2.47 -6.87
N SER A 35 -1.32 -2.45 -5.81
CA SER A 35 -1.65 -1.82 -4.52
C SER A 35 -0.55 -0.84 -4.14
N SER A 36 -0.95 0.31 -3.57
CA SER A 36 -0.03 1.34 -3.06
C SER A 36 0.54 1.00 -1.69
N TRP A 37 1.85 1.23 -1.54
CA TRP A 37 2.60 1.02 -0.31
C TRP A 37 3.56 2.19 -0.07
N ALA A 38 3.81 2.54 1.19
CA ALA A 38 4.78 3.57 1.55
C ALA A 38 5.93 2.97 2.35
N ALA A 39 7.15 3.44 2.11
CA ALA A 39 8.32 3.08 2.93
C ALA A 39 8.35 3.80 4.30
N SER A 40 7.54 4.85 4.45
CA SER A 40 7.48 5.66 5.67
C SER A 40 6.29 5.28 6.53
N LEU A 41 6.55 4.75 7.73
CA LEU A 41 5.51 4.48 8.72
C LEU A 41 4.72 5.74 9.08
N HIS A 42 5.38 6.91 9.11
CA HIS A 42 4.72 8.18 9.40
C HIS A 42 3.64 8.51 8.36
N VAL A 43 3.93 8.34 7.06
CA VAL A 43 2.94 8.56 5.97
C VAL A 43 1.75 7.63 6.13
N VAL A 44 2.01 6.36 6.44
CA VAL A 44 0.98 5.34 6.64
C VAL A 44 0.07 5.68 7.83
N LEU A 45 0.65 6.10 8.96
CA LEU A 45 -0.12 6.47 10.16
C LEU A 45 -0.93 7.75 9.94
N TYR A 46 -0.36 8.76 9.28
CA TYR A 46 -1.09 9.97 8.92
C TYR A 46 -2.29 9.67 8.02
N TYR A 47 -2.09 8.83 7.00
CA TYR A 47 -3.17 8.40 6.11
C TYR A 47 -4.26 7.62 6.86
N ALA A 48 -3.87 6.67 7.72
CA ALA A 48 -4.80 5.89 8.52
C ALA A 48 -5.63 6.76 9.47
N GLN A 49 -5.04 7.79 10.07
CA GLN A 49 -5.75 8.75 10.92
C GLN A 49 -6.72 9.63 10.13
N SER A 50 -6.46 9.90 8.85
CA SER A 50 -7.35 10.69 7.99
C SER A 50 -8.58 9.92 7.50
N MET A 51 -8.62 8.60 7.71
CA MET A 51 -9.75 7.76 7.30
C MET A 51 -10.95 7.96 8.22
N PRO A 52 -12.19 7.85 7.70
CA PRO A 52 -13.38 7.94 8.53
C PRO A 52 -13.42 6.79 9.55
N ALA A 53 -13.86 7.08 10.78
CA ALA A 53 -13.80 6.14 11.91
C ALA A 53 -14.65 4.87 11.70
N GLU A 54 -15.66 4.91 10.82
CA GLU A 54 -16.45 3.75 10.43
C GLU A 54 -15.67 2.74 9.59
N HIS A 55 -14.51 3.13 9.04
CA HIS A 55 -13.62 2.20 8.37
C HIS A 55 -12.83 1.43 9.44
N ASN A 56 -12.90 0.10 9.39
CA ASN A 56 -12.07 -0.77 10.22
C ASN A 56 -10.62 -0.74 9.71
N VAL A 57 -9.92 0.37 9.94
CA VAL A 57 -8.60 0.65 9.37
C VAL A 57 -7.54 -0.28 9.95
N HIS A 58 -6.76 -0.87 9.06
CA HIS A 58 -5.60 -1.69 9.40
C HIS A 58 -4.33 -1.09 8.80
N ILE A 59 -3.24 -1.24 9.53
CA ILE A 59 -1.89 -0.97 9.02
C ILE A 59 -1.30 -2.29 8.57
N ALA A 60 -1.01 -2.39 7.28
CA ALA A 60 -0.31 -3.52 6.71
C ALA A 60 1.21 -3.26 6.65
N VAL A 61 2.00 -4.29 6.99
CA VAL A 61 3.46 -4.27 6.91
C VAL A 61 3.92 -5.47 6.11
N LEU A 62 4.90 -5.25 5.23
CA LEU A 62 5.55 -6.30 4.47
C LEU A 62 7.06 -6.36 4.76
N ASP A 63 7.58 -7.56 4.93
CA ASP A 63 9.01 -7.88 4.86
C ASP A 63 9.33 -8.33 3.43
N ARG A 64 10.03 -7.45 2.69
CA ARG A 64 10.45 -7.70 1.30
C ARG A 64 11.30 -8.95 1.13
N HIS A 65 11.93 -9.46 2.19
CA HIS A 65 12.78 -10.65 2.14
C HIS A 65 11.98 -11.95 2.36
N GLN A 66 10.71 -11.85 2.76
CA GLN A 66 9.85 -12.98 3.10
C GLN A 66 8.46 -12.90 2.43
N LEU A 67 8.37 -12.19 1.30
CA LEU A 67 7.16 -12.17 0.49
C LEU A 67 6.94 -13.55 -0.15
N GLY A 68 5.69 -14.02 -0.11
CA GLY A 68 5.28 -15.22 -0.82
C GLY A 68 4.96 -14.93 -2.29
N GLY A 69 5.17 -15.93 -3.15
CA GLY A 69 4.76 -15.87 -4.56
C GLY A 69 5.67 -15.01 -5.45
N GLU A 70 5.12 -14.57 -6.58
CA GLU A 70 5.78 -13.69 -7.58
C GLU A 70 5.42 -12.20 -7.37
N VAL A 71 5.21 -11.76 -6.12
CA VAL A 71 4.88 -10.36 -5.83
C VAL A 71 6.10 -9.49 -6.11
N LEU A 72 5.97 -8.57 -7.05
CA LEU A 72 7.00 -7.60 -7.39
C LEU A 72 6.62 -6.23 -6.85
N ILE A 73 7.59 -5.56 -6.23
CA ILE A 73 7.43 -4.22 -5.67
C ILE A 73 8.35 -3.28 -6.43
N TRP A 74 7.75 -2.22 -6.98
CA TRP A 74 8.44 -1.21 -7.75
C TRP A 74 8.27 0.15 -7.10
N HIS A 75 9.30 0.98 -7.16
CA HIS A 75 9.18 2.38 -6.78
C HIS A 75 8.31 3.09 -7.81
N ALA A 76 7.28 3.84 -7.38
CA ALA A 76 6.32 4.47 -8.27
C ALA A 76 7.01 5.43 -9.27
N LEU A 77 8.03 6.15 -8.81
CA LEU A 77 8.85 7.03 -9.66
C LEU A 77 9.42 6.32 -10.89
N VAL A 78 9.80 5.05 -10.77
CA VAL A 78 10.38 4.29 -11.88
C VAL A 78 9.31 3.89 -12.91
N LEU A 79 8.05 3.70 -12.49
CA LEU A 79 6.98 3.26 -13.37
C LEU A 79 6.22 4.41 -14.03
N VAL A 80 6.01 5.51 -13.30
CA VAL A 80 5.12 6.61 -13.71
C VAL A 80 5.69 8.01 -13.45
N ASP A 81 6.95 8.12 -13.03
CA ASP A 81 7.65 9.40 -12.76
C ASP A 81 6.94 10.30 -11.72
N VAL A 82 6.38 9.66 -10.68
CA VAL A 82 5.63 10.33 -9.60
C VAL A 82 6.07 9.88 -8.20
N PHE A 83 5.88 10.78 -7.24
CA PHE A 83 5.95 10.64 -5.76
C PHE A 83 7.10 9.78 -5.19
N GLU A 84 8.07 10.45 -4.54
CA GLU A 84 9.31 9.83 -4.06
C GLU A 84 9.14 8.73 -2.98
N ASN A 85 7.98 8.62 -2.33
CA ASN A 85 7.80 7.71 -1.18
C ASN A 85 6.79 6.58 -1.43
N GLU A 86 6.27 6.43 -2.65
CA GLU A 86 5.28 5.42 -2.99
C GLU A 86 5.89 4.24 -3.76
N TYR A 87 5.41 3.05 -3.44
CA TYR A 87 5.77 1.79 -4.03
C TYR A 87 4.50 1.06 -4.49
N LEU A 88 4.56 0.43 -5.64
CA LEU A 88 3.47 -0.34 -6.20
C LEU A 88 3.80 -1.84 -6.11
N ALA A 89 2.97 -2.60 -5.42
CA ALA A 89 3.05 -4.06 -5.39
C ALA A 89 2.09 -4.64 -6.43
N HIS A 90 2.60 -5.45 -7.35
CA HIS A 90 1.81 -6.11 -8.39
C HIS A 90 1.33 -7.49 -7.93
N GLY A 91 0.01 -7.71 -7.97
CA GLY A 91 -0.64 -8.96 -7.60
C GLY A 91 -1.03 -9.06 -6.12
N CYS A 92 -1.38 -10.27 -5.68
CA CYS A 92 -1.86 -10.51 -4.32
C CYS A 92 -0.70 -10.58 -3.31
N VAL A 93 -0.63 -9.61 -2.40
CA VAL A 93 0.35 -9.61 -1.30
C VAL A 93 -0.02 -10.68 -0.26
N GLY A 94 0.95 -11.50 0.12
CA GLY A 94 0.78 -12.55 1.13
C GLY A 94 2.10 -13.24 1.51
N GLY A 95 1.99 -14.37 2.21
CA GLY A 95 3.13 -15.11 2.75
C GLY A 95 3.49 -14.70 4.18
N SER A 96 4.55 -15.29 4.74
CA SER A 96 4.95 -15.09 6.14
C SER A 96 5.50 -13.69 6.43
N GLY A 97 5.96 -12.98 5.39
CA GLY A 97 6.43 -11.60 5.51
C GLY A 97 5.31 -10.55 5.53
N TYR A 98 4.05 -10.92 5.35
CA TYR A 98 2.92 -9.98 5.38
C TYR A 98 2.14 -10.09 6.70
N THR A 99 1.84 -8.94 7.30
CA THR A 99 0.91 -8.84 8.42
C THR A 99 0.09 -7.57 8.34
N ALA A 100 -1.11 -7.59 8.92
CA ALA A 100 -1.95 -6.42 9.06
C ALA A 100 -2.51 -6.36 10.48
N VAL A 101 -2.44 -5.18 11.10
CA VAL A 101 -2.84 -4.96 12.49
C VAL A 101 -3.84 -3.80 12.53
N PRO A 102 -4.92 -3.88 13.33
CA PRO A 102 -5.83 -2.76 13.51
C PRO A 102 -5.08 -1.50 13.93
N PHE A 103 -5.43 -0.36 13.31
CA PHE A 103 -4.80 0.93 13.62
C PHE A 103 -4.95 1.30 15.11
N GLU A 104 -6.13 1.06 15.69
CA GLU A 104 -6.41 1.31 17.11
C GLU A 104 -5.43 0.57 18.03
N GLN A 105 -5.14 -0.71 17.74
CA GLN A 105 -4.21 -1.51 18.52
C GLN A 105 -2.79 -0.94 18.49
N ILE A 106 -2.36 -0.40 17.35
CA ILE A 106 -1.05 0.26 17.20
C ILE A 106 -0.98 1.51 18.09
N ILE A 107 -2.04 2.31 18.11
CA ILE A 107 -2.12 3.52 18.95
C ILE A 107 -2.11 3.16 20.45
N GLU A 108 -2.88 2.14 20.85
CA GLU A 108 -2.92 1.65 22.24
C GLU A 108 -1.56 1.13 22.72
N CYS A 109 -0.76 0.53 21.84
CA CYS A 109 0.59 0.10 22.15
C CYS A 109 1.62 1.24 22.29
N GLY A 110 1.19 2.50 22.17
CA GLY A 110 2.00 3.69 22.47
C GLY A 110 2.79 4.24 21.29
N LEU A 111 2.53 3.78 20.06
CA LEU A 111 3.19 4.30 18.85
C LEU A 111 2.84 5.76 18.54
N GLY A 112 1.70 6.25 19.05
CA GLY A 112 1.36 7.69 18.98
C GLY A 112 2.40 8.60 19.66
N VAL A 113 3.09 8.10 20.69
CA VAL A 113 4.13 8.85 21.41
C VAL A 113 5.38 9.09 20.55
N ILE A 114 5.62 8.23 19.56
CA ILE A 114 6.77 8.32 18.66
C ILE A 114 6.56 9.42 17.60
N PHE A 115 5.32 9.68 17.22
CA PHE A 115 4.93 10.67 16.22
C PHE A 115 3.99 11.68 16.88
N GLN A 116 4.56 12.61 17.67
CA GLN A 116 3.81 13.59 18.48
C GLN A 116 2.87 14.47 17.64
N GLU A 117 3.18 14.66 16.36
CA GLU A 117 2.33 15.31 15.37
C GLU A 117 0.98 14.60 15.14
N LEU A 118 0.86 13.32 15.50
CA LEU A 118 -0.40 12.56 15.46
C LEU A 118 -1.24 12.74 16.73
N ASP A 119 -0.64 13.19 17.85
CA ASP A 119 -1.33 13.40 19.14
C ASP A 119 -2.26 14.62 19.14
N TYR A 120 -2.16 15.52 18.16
CA TYR A 120 -2.91 16.79 18.11
C TYR A 120 -4.43 16.65 17.90
N TRP A 121 -4.96 15.44 17.78
CA TRP A 121 -6.39 15.20 17.53
C TRP A 121 -7.12 14.37 18.61
N LYS A 122 -6.51 14.15 19.79
CA LYS A 122 -7.24 13.58 20.95
C LYS A 122 -8.28 14.52 21.58
N VAL A 123 -8.64 15.61 20.91
CA VAL A 123 -9.61 16.60 21.38
C VAL A 123 -10.58 16.93 20.23
N GLY A 124 -11.63 16.13 20.12
CA GLY A 124 -12.73 16.32 19.17
C GLY A 124 -13.89 15.41 19.54
#